data_AF-A0A370HY89-F1
#
_entry.id   AF-A0A370HY89-F1
#
_cell.length_a   1.000
_cell.length_b   1.000
_cell.length_c   1.000
_cell.angle_alpha   90.00
_cell.angle_beta   90.00
_cell.angle_gamma   90.00
#
_symmetry.space_group_name_H-M   'P 1'
#
loop_
_entity.id
_entity.type
_entity.pdbx_description
1 polymer ?
#
loop_
_entity_poly.entity_id
_entity_poly.type
_entity_poly.pdbx_seq_one_letter_code
_entity_poly.pdbx_strand_id
1 'polypeptide(L)'
;MEFVAAAPSVATQLFGSGLLGVREGLETGIVVMILAAFLVKSQRRDGLKWLWAGVGLAVAMMLAIFAAIHYGTSTVDGLAAEAIAGVASLVAVVIVTFMVLWMRSASAHISGDLKRGMTRALEGGGLAILTLSFFAVGREGVETALLMVGYAENASGSSWPLIGLVAGVAVAAVLAVLLYFGAIRINFAIFFTYTGAFLILVAAGILGYGVHALQLVGWLPGADRLGFDITAHFDQSSWYGTILAGIFNFRPDPTLLQAIAWAVYLVIVLTLFLRPMRANRTSPPMASEPMQTPAA
;
A
#
# COMPACT_ATOMS: atom_id res chain seq x y z
N MET A 1 -34.85 -16.12 2.87
CA MET A 1 -33.67 -16.35 3.72
C MET A 1 -32.63 -15.35 3.28
N GLU A 2 -32.44 -14.28 4.06
CA GLU A 2 -31.37 -13.30 3.79
C GLU A 2 -30.04 -14.02 3.85
N PHE A 3 -29.37 -14.16 2.71
CA PHE A 3 -27.99 -14.62 2.64
C PHE A 3 -27.11 -13.49 3.14
N VAL A 4 -26.89 -13.46 4.46
CA VAL A 4 -25.81 -12.68 5.06
C VAL A 4 -24.53 -13.19 4.42
N ALA A 5 -23.92 -12.38 3.55
CA ALA A 5 -22.59 -12.67 3.00
C ALA A 5 -21.68 -13.01 4.18
N ALA A 6 -21.13 -14.22 4.21
CA ALA A 6 -20.24 -14.64 5.29
C ALA A 6 -19.11 -13.61 5.38
N ALA A 7 -18.98 -12.94 6.53
CA ALA A 7 -17.94 -11.95 6.74
C ALA A 7 -16.58 -12.53 6.32
N PRO A 8 -15.69 -11.76 5.68
CA PRO A 8 -14.40 -12.24 5.22
C PRO A 8 -13.69 -13.00 6.34
N SER A 9 -13.08 -14.16 6.04
CA SER A 9 -12.46 -14.96 7.10
C SER A 9 -11.40 -14.15 7.86
N VAL A 10 -11.24 -14.41 9.16
CA VAL A 10 -10.27 -13.70 10.01
C VAL A 10 -8.86 -13.73 9.40
N ALA A 11 -8.43 -14.90 8.94
CA ALA A 11 -7.13 -15.12 8.32
C ALA A 11 -6.90 -14.22 7.11
N THR A 12 -7.96 -14.01 6.36
CA THR A 12 -7.96 -13.23 5.15
C THR A 12 -7.90 -11.72 5.41
N GLN A 13 -8.70 -11.24 6.36
CA GLN A 13 -8.64 -9.84 6.79
C GLN A 13 -7.25 -9.52 7.34
N LEU A 14 -6.69 -10.42 8.15
CA LEU A 14 -5.33 -10.34 8.68
C LEU A 14 -4.27 -10.33 7.59
N PHE A 15 -4.42 -11.17 6.57
CA PHE A 15 -3.43 -11.29 5.51
C PHE A 15 -3.41 -10.07 4.59
N GLY A 16 -4.58 -9.58 4.16
CA GLY A 16 -4.66 -8.42 3.27
C GLY A 16 -4.19 -7.13 3.95
N SER A 17 -4.65 -6.85 5.17
CA SER A 17 -4.17 -5.68 5.92
C SER A 17 -2.72 -5.86 6.40
N GLY A 18 -2.29 -7.09 6.67
CA GLY A 18 -0.90 -7.40 6.97
C GLY A 18 0.04 -7.15 5.81
N LEU A 19 -0.34 -7.51 4.58
CA LEU A 19 0.48 -7.21 3.41
C LEU A 19 0.61 -5.69 3.18
N LEU A 20 -0.48 -4.96 3.39
CA LEU A 20 -0.46 -3.49 3.41
C LEU A 20 0.54 -2.99 4.48
N GLY A 21 0.42 -3.46 5.72
CA GLY A 21 1.32 -3.08 6.80
C GLY A 21 2.79 -3.42 6.52
N VAL A 22 3.07 -4.54 5.87
CA VAL A 22 4.43 -4.90 5.45
C VAL A 22 4.95 -3.90 4.41
N ARG A 23 4.14 -3.53 3.42
CA ARG A 23 4.54 -2.58 2.37
C ARG A 23 4.84 -1.20 2.95
N GLU A 24 3.86 -0.59 3.60
CA GLU A 24 3.98 0.77 4.14
C GLU A 24 5.04 0.83 5.24
N GLY A 25 5.09 -0.21 6.08
CA GLY A 25 6.10 -0.36 7.11
C GLY A 25 7.50 -0.51 6.56
N LEU A 26 7.68 -1.19 5.41
CA LEU A 26 9.00 -1.35 4.78
C LEU A 26 9.45 -0.03 4.16
N GLU A 27 8.58 0.70 3.49
CA GLU A 27 8.89 2.01 2.90
C GLU A 27 9.31 3.00 3.99
N THR A 28 8.49 3.10 5.04
CA THR A 28 8.80 3.90 6.23
C THR A 28 10.09 3.42 6.90
N GLY A 29 10.25 2.11 7.07
CA GLY A 29 11.41 1.50 7.70
C GLY A 29 12.71 1.76 6.94
N ILE A 30 12.68 1.72 5.61
CA ILE A 30 13.83 2.05 4.74
C ILE A 30 14.19 3.53 4.88
N VAL A 31 13.20 4.43 4.89
CA VAL A 31 13.42 5.86 5.11
C VAL A 31 14.11 6.10 6.45
N VAL A 32 13.55 5.56 7.54
CA VAL A 32 14.12 5.70 8.89
C VAL A 32 15.52 5.08 8.97
N MET A 33 15.73 3.91 8.37
CA MET A 33 17.02 3.24 8.29
C MET A 33 18.06 4.10 7.55
N ILE A 34 17.73 4.67 6.39
CA ILE A 34 18.64 5.52 5.61
C ILE A 34 19.05 6.74 6.42
N LEU A 35 18.08 7.40 7.08
CA LEU A 35 18.34 8.56 7.93
C LEU A 35 19.20 8.20 9.15
N ALA A 36 18.89 7.09 9.83
CA ALA A 36 19.67 6.58 10.96
C ALA A 36 21.10 6.21 10.56
N ALA A 37 21.26 5.46 9.46
CA ALA A 37 22.56 5.07 8.92
C ALA A 37 23.40 6.30 8.53
N PHE A 38 22.77 7.34 7.96
CA PHE A 38 23.46 8.57 7.62
C PHE A 38 23.95 9.33 8.86
N LEU A 39 23.14 9.43 9.92
CA LEU A 39 23.54 10.05 11.20
C LEU A 39 24.70 9.31 11.86
N VAL A 40 24.63 7.98 11.88
CA VAL A 40 25.68 7.13 12.45
C VAL A 40 26.97 7.25 11.64
N LYS A 41 26.88 7.20 10.31
CA LYS A 41 28.04 7.32 9.41
C LYS A 41 28.69 8.70 9.46
N SER A 42 27.91 9.74 9.71
CA SER A 42 28.39 11.14 9.82
C SER A 42 28.87 11.50 11.23
N GLN A 43 29.02 10.51 12.13
CA GLN A 43 29.43 10.72 13.54
C GLN A 43 28.51 11.68 14.32
N ARG A 44 27.27 11.92 13.86
CA ARG A 44 26.29 12.80 14.50
C ARG A 44 25.20 12.00 15.22
N ARG A 45 25.62 11.12 16.13
CA ARG A 45 24.69 10.28 16.91
C ARG A 45 23.72 11.11 17.76
N ASP A 46 24.09 12.31 18.15
CA ASP A 46 23.22 13.25 18.86
C ASP A 46 21.96 13.66 18.06
N GLY A 47 21.98 13.50 16.74
CA GLY A 47 20.83 13.71 15.87
C GLY A 47 19.79 12.60 15.95
N LEU A 48 20.13 11.41 16.46
CA LEU A 48 19.21 10.26 16.52
C LEU A 48 18.01 10.54 17.42
N LYS A 49 18.18 11.30 18.51
CA LYS A 49 17.05 11.68 19.38
C LYS A 49 16.02 12.53 18.63
N TRP A 50 16.48 13.40 17.73
CA TRP A 50 15.62 14.25 16.90
C TRP A 50 14.94 13.46 15.79
N LEU A 51 15.66 12.50 15.18
CA LEU A 51 15.09 11.53 14.25
C LEU A 51 13.92 10.80 14.90
N TRP A 52 14.15 10.16 16.06
CA TRP A 52 13.12 9.40 16.78
C TRP A 52 11.97 10.28 17.30
N ALA A 53 12.25 11.53 17.71
CA ALA A 53 11.21 12.47 18.09
C ALA A 53 10.29 12.81 16.90
N GLY A 54 10.85 13.04 15.70
CA GLY A 54 10.04 13.28 14.50
C GLY A 54 9.25 12.05 14.06
N VAL A 55 9.85 10.85 14.14
CA VAL A 55 9.13 9.58 13.88
C VAL A 55 7.98 9.40 14.88
N GLY A 56 8.22 9.62 16.17
CA GLY A 56 7.20 9.53 17.20
C GLY A 56 6.04 10.51 16.99
N LEU A 57 6.35 11.75 16.57
CA LEU A 57 5.34 12.75 16.23
C LEU A 57 4.51 12.34 15.00
N ALA A 58 5.15 11.74 13.99
CA ALA A 58 4.46 11.25 12.80
C ALA A 58 3.50 10.09 13.12
N VAL A 59 3.93 9.16 13.97
CA VAL A 59 3.07 8.07 14.46
C VAL A 59 1.90 8.61 15.29
N ALA A 60 2.15 9.59 16.18
CA ALA A 60 1.08 10.21 16.95
C ALA A 60 0.04 10.92 16.05
N MET A 61 0.51 11.64 15.03
CA MET A 61 -0.37 12.25 14.02
C MET A 61 -1.20 11.20 13.27
N MET A 62 -0.58 10.11 12.83
CA MET A 62 -1.26 9.00 12.16
C MET A 62 -2.38 8.42 13.04
N LEU A 63 -2.09 8.13 14.31
CA LEU A 63 -3.07 7.60 15.26
C LEU A 63 -4.22 8.58 15.51
N ALA A 64 -3.92 9.89 15.58
CA ALA A 64 -4.93 10.93 15.74
C ALA A 64 -5.87 11.00 14.52
N ILE A 65 -5.32 10.92 13.30
CA ILE A 65 -6.12 10.88 12.06
C ILE A 65 -7.00 9.63 12.04
N PHE A 66 -6.43 8.46 12.34
CA PHE A 66 -7.19 7.21 12.38
C PHE A 66 -8.34 7.28 13.40
N ALA A 67 -8.08 7.75 14.62
CA ALA A 67 -9.09 7.91 15.65
C ALA A 67 -10.20 8.89 15.23
N ALA A 68 -9.84 10.04 14.66
CA ALA A 68 -10.81 11.02 14.19
C ALA A 68 -11.74 10.45 13.12
N ILE A 69 -11.23 9.60 12.23
CA ILE A 69 -12.05 8.97 11.19
C ILE A 69 -12.89 7.84 11.78
N HIS A 70 -12.29 6.94 12.57
CA HIS A 70 -12.99 5.80 13.16
C HIS A 70 -14.18 6.19 14.04
N TYR A 71 -13.99 7.21 14.88
CA TYR A 71 -15.07 7.73 15.74
C TYR A 71 -16.01 8.71 15.01
N GLY A 72 -15.64 9.17 13.80
CA GLY A 72 -16.46 10.07 12.99
C GLY A 72 -17.52 9.38 12.13
N THR A 73 -17.32 8.10 11.77
CA THR A 73 -18.20 7.37 10.83
C THR A 73 -19.22 6.44 11.50
N SER A 74 -19.22 6.32 12.83
CA SER A 74 -19.92 5.26 13.59
C SER A 74 -21.46 5.37 13.69
N THR A 75 -22.14 6.11 12.80
CA THR A 75 -23.59 6.43 12.93
C THR A 75 -24.44 6.15 11.69
N VAL A 76 -23.92 5.44 10.69
CA VAL A 76 -24.63 5.21 9.42
C VAL A 76 -24.98 3.74 9.22
N ASP A 77 -26.28 3.44 9.15
CA ASP A 77 -26.81 2.08 8.92
C ASP A 77 -27.61 1.98 7.61
N GLY A 78 -27.76 0.75 7.11
CA GLY A 78 -28.64 0.40 6.01
C GLY A 78 -28.12 0.82 4.63
N LEU A 79 -29.01 1.28 3.77
CA LEU A 79 -28.71 1.59 2.35
C LEU A 79 -27.70 2.74 2.19
N ALA A 80 -27.63 3.64 3.18
CA ALA A 80 -26.62 4.68 3.24
C ALA A 80 -25.21 4.11 3.52
N ALA A 81 -25.11 3.09 4.36
CA ALA A 81 -23.84 2.40 4.63
C ALA A 81 -23.34 1.67 3.36
N GLU A 82 -24.22 0.99 2.62
CA GLU A 82 -23.88 0.37 1.33
C GLU A 82 -23.42 1.40 0.29
N ALA A 83 -24.06 2.57 0.22
CA ALA A 83 -23.62 3.64 -0.67
C ALA A 83 -22.22 4.17 -0.31
N ILE A 84 -21.97 4.37 0.99
CA ILE A 84 -20.67 4.81 1.51
C ILE A 84 -19.61 3.74 1.22
N ALA A 85 -19.89 2.47 1.52
CA ALA A 85 -18.98 1.35 1.28
C ALA A 85 -18.65 1.21 -0.22
N GLY A 86 -19.64 1.36 -1.10
CA GLY A 86 -19.46 1.35 -2.54
C GLY A 86 -18.54 2.47 -3.04
N VAL A 87 -18.81 3.71 -2.63
CA VAL A 87 -17.99 4.88 -2.99
C VAL A 87 -16.59 4.79 -2.40
N ALA A 88 -16.46 4.42 -1.11
CA ALA A 88 -15.19 4.24 -0.44
C ALA A 88 -14.33 3.17 -1.12
N SER A 89 -14.95 2.09 -1.60
CA SER A 89 -14.27 1.03 -2.37
C SER A 89 -13.75 1.54 -3.70
N LEU A 90 -14.52 2.35 -4.45
CA LEU A 90 -14.03 2.97 -5.68
C LEU A 90 -12.84 3.91 -5.42
N VAL A 91 -12.94 4.75 -4.39
CA VAL A 91 -11.86 5.66 -3.97
C VAL A 91 -10.61 4.86 -3.59
N ALA A 92 -10.77 3.80 -2.78
CA ALA A 92 -9.67 2.93 -2.38
C ALA A 92 -8.99 2.30 -3.60
N VAL A 93 -9.74 1.81 -4.59
CA VAL A 93 -9.18 1.23 -5.82
C VAL A 93 -8.38 2.27 -6.60
N VAL A 94 -8.88 3.51 -6.74
CA VAL A 94 -8.14 4.58 -7.43
C VAL A 94 -6.83 4.89 -6.71
N ILE A 95 -6.86 5.04 -5.38
CA ILE A 95 -5.68 5.34 -4.56
C ILE A 95 -4.66 4.20 -4.67
N VAL A 96 -5.08 2.95 -4.44
CA VAL A 96 -4.20 1.78 -4.50
C VAL A 96 -3.58 1.64 -5.89
N THR A 97 -4.38 1.80 -6.95
CA THR A 97 -3.90 1.71 -8.34
C THR A 97 -2.86 2.78 -8.63
N PHE A 98 -3.16 4.02 -8.28
CA PHE A 98 -2.24 5.14 -8.46
C PHE A 98 -0.92 4.87 -7.75
N MET A 99 -0.98 4.43 -6.50
CA MET A 99 0.18 4.19 -5.66
C MET A 99 1.03 3.01 -6.15
N VAL A 100 0.40 1.90 -6.55
CA VAL A 100 1.10 0.72 -7.11
C VAL A 100 1.82 1.08 -8.42
N LEU A 101 1.18 1.86 -9.30
CA LEU A 101 1.77 2.28 -10.57
C LEU A 101 2.85 3.37 -10.41
N TRP A 102 2.65 4.29 -9.47
CA TRP A 102 3.59 5.38 -9.19
C TRP A 102 4.88 4.88 -8.55
N MET A 103 4.78 4.01 -7.55
CA MET A 103 5.92 3.54 -6.78
C MET A 103 6.88 2.66 -7.58
N ARG A 104 6.35 1.96 -8.59
CA ARG A 104 7.14 1.27 -9.60
C ARG A 104 8.18 2.21 -10.25
N SER A 105 7.82 3.48 -10.48
CA SER A 105 8.74 4.47 -11.04
C SER A 105 9.66 5.13 -9.99
N ALA A 106 9.19 5.24 -8.74
CA ALA A 106 9.91 5.91 -7.66
C ALA A 106 11.05 5.07 -7.03
N SER A 107 10.92 3.73 -7.01
CA SER A 107 11.87 2.80 -6.35
C SER A 107 13.35 3.00 -6.78
N ALA A 108 13.61 3.53 -7.98
CA ALA A 108 14.97 3.77 -8.48
C ALA A 108 15.67 5.03 -7.93
N HIS A 109 14.94 6.01 -7.35
CA HIS A 109 15.49 7.34 -7.02
C HIS A 109 15.42 7.73 -5.53
N ILE A 110 14.61 7.02 -4.74
CA ILE A 110 14.35 7.31 -3.31
C ILE A 110 15.64 7.50 -2.49
N SER A 111 16.64 6.62 -2.67
CA SER A 111 17.89 6.73 -1.91
C SER A 111 18.71 7.99 -2.21
N GLY A 112 18.55 8.59 -3.40
CA GLY A 112 19.29 9.79 -3.82
C GLY A 112 18.70 11.08 -3.24
N ASP A 113 17.38 11.22 -3.26
CA ASP A 113 16.67 12.41 -2.75
C ASP A 113 16.75 12.53 -1.23
N LEU A 114 16.56 11.40 -0.52
CA LEU A 114 16.70 11.36 0.94
C LEU A 114 18.12 11.71 1.40
N LYS A 115 19.14 11.27 0.66
CA LYS A 115 20.54 11.61 0.98
C LYS A 115 20.83 13.10 0.78
N ARG A 116 20.26 13.73 -0.26
CA ARG A 116 20.36 15.18 -0.50
C ARG A 116 19.64 15.99 0.56
N GLY A 117 18.40 15.62 0.91
CA GLY A 117 17.61 16.28 1.95
C GLY A 117 18.29 16.21 3.32
N MET A 118 18.85 15.06 3.67
CA MET A 118 19.55 14.88 4.95
C MET A 118 20.86 15.65 5.05
N THR A 119 21.59 15.81 3.94
CA THR A 119 22.80 16.63 3.89
C THR A 119 22.48 18.10 4.26
N ARG A 120 21.37 18.63 3.73
CA ARG A 120 20.87 19.97 4.11
C ARG A 120 20.35 20.02 5.56
N ALA A 121 19.68 18.97 6.03
CA ALA A 121 19.18 18.92 7.40
C ALA A 121 20.31 18.91 8.45
N LEU A 122 21.47 18.32 8.14
CA LEU A 122 22.64 18.38 9.02
C LEU A 122 23.19 19.81 9.20
N GLU A 123 22.99 20.69 8.23
CA GLU A 123 23.39 22.12 8.32
C GLU A 123 22.41 22.91 9.20
N GLY A 124 21.12 22.53 9.22
CA GLY A 124 20.06 23.18 9.99
C GLY A 124 19.89 22.72 11.45
N GLY A 125 20.69 21.74 11.92
CA GLY A 125 20.67 21.26 13.30
C GLY A 125 19.53 20.27 13.63
N GLY A 126 19.31 20.02 14.94
CA GLY A 126 18.38 18.98 15.42
C GLY A 126 16.93 19.15 14.95
N LEU A 127 16.44 20.38 14.86
CA LEU A 127 15.07 20.68 14.45
C LEU A 127 14.85 20.40 12.95
N ALA A 128 15.87 20.57 12.11
CA ALA A 128 15.83 20.19 10.71
C ALA A 128 15.78 18.66 10.53
N ILE A 129 16.47 17.90 11.39
CA ILE A 129 16.41 16.43 11.39
C ILE A 129 15.02 15.96 11.83
N LEU A 130 14.45 16.56 12.88
CA LEU A 130 13.10 16.25 13.37
C LEU A 130 12.04 16.53 12.31
N THR A 131 12.08 17.70 11.68
CA THR A 131 11.09 18.07 10.65
C THR A 131 11.23 17.18 9.42
N LEU A 132 12.45 16.89 8.97
CA LEU A 132 12.69 15.96 7.86
C LEU A 132 12.14 14.57 8.16
N SER A 133 12.42 14.01 9.34
CA SER A 133 11.91 12.67 9.70
C SER A 133 10.41 12.65 9.90
N PHE A 134 9.84 13.70 10.51
CA PHE A 134 8.40 13.85 10.68
C PHE A 134 7.67 13.88 9.35
N PHE A 135 8.10 14.70 8.38
CA PHE A 135 7.42 14.77 7.08
C PHE A 135 7.67 13.53 6.23
N ALA A 136 8.88 12.96 6.27
CA ALA A 136 9.20 11.76 5.51
C ALA A 136 8.40 10.54 5.98
N VAL A 137 8.23 10.34 7.29
CA VAL A 137 7.40 9.26 7.85
C VAL A 137 5.93 9.63 7.86
N GLY A 138 5.60 10.89 8.15
CA GLY A 138 4.24 11.38 8.25
C GLY A 138 3.46 11.26 6.94
N ARG A 139 4.11 11.45 5.79
CA ARG A 139 3.46 11.22 4.49
C ARG A 139 2.98 9.78 4.34
N GLU A 140 3.87 8.83 4.57
CA GLU A 140 3.55 7.38 4.47
C GLU A 140 2.54 6.97 5.55
N GLY A 141 2.64 7.53 6.76
CA GLY A 141 1.70 7.31 7.85
C GLY A 141 0.29 7.82 7.55
N VAL A 142 0.15 8.99 6.91
CA VAL A 142 -1.14 9.52 6.46
C VAL A 142 -1.75 8.61 5.40
N GLU A 143 -0.97 8.17 4.41
CA GLU A 143 -1.43 7.23 3.39
C GLU A 143 -1.92 5.91 4.03
N THR A 144 -1.14 5.37 4.97
CA THR A 144 -1.51 4.17 5.72
C THR A 144 -2.82 4.36 6.49
N ALA A 145 -3.01 5.49 7.17
CA ALA A 145 -4.24 5.78 7.90
C ALA A 145 -5.45 5.89 6.96
N LEU A 146 -5.32 6.57 5.83
CA LEU A 146 -6.40 6.73 4.85
C LEU A 146 -6.77 5.41 4.17
N LEU A 147 -5.78 4.59 3.80
CA LEU A 147 -6.01 3.26 3.23
C LEU A 147 -6.68 2.32 4.23
N MET A 148 -6.28 2.42 5.51
CA MET A 148 -6.85 1.60 6.57
C MET A 148 -8.34 1.88 6.78
N VAL A 149 -8.79 3.13 6.61
CA VAL A 149 -10.22 3.48 6.70
C VAL A 149 -11.02 2.76 5.63
N GLY A 150 -10.57 2.83 4.37
CA GLY A 150 -11.23 2.11 3.28
C GLY A 150 -11.26 0.60 3.52
N TYR A 151 -10.20 0.04 4.09
CA TYR A 151 -10.12 -1.40 4.38
C TYR A 151 -10.96 -1.82 5.60
N ALA A 152 -11.04 -0.99 6.64
CA ALA A 152 -11.79 -1.25 7.86
C ALA A 152 -13.32 -1.21 7.64
N GLU A 153 -13.80 -0.31 6.79
CA GLU A 153 -15.23 -0.22 6.42
C GLU A 153 -15.69 -1.47 5.65
N ASN A 154 -14.81 -2.03 4.80
CA ASN A 154 -15.06 -3.32 4.12
C ASN A 154 -15.08 -4.53 5.06
N ALA A 155 -14.57 -4.40 6.29
CA ALA A 155 -14.46 -5.48 7.26
C ALA A 155 -15.65 -5.57 8.24
N SER A 156 -16.76 -4.88 7.94
CA SER A 156 -18.02 -4.95 8.69
C SER A 156 -17.86 -4.81 10.22
N GLY A 157 -17.01 -3.87 10.66
CA GLY A 157 -16.79 -3.58 12.10
C GLY A 157 -15.87 -4.55 12.86
N SER A 158 -15.14 -5.43 12.17
CA SER A 158 -14.18 -6.34 12.82
C SER A 158 -12.82 -5.66 13.10
N SER A 159 -12.20 -5.96 14.25
CA SER A 159 -10.86 -5.45 14.61
C SER A 159 -9.70 -6.22 13.96
N TRP A 160 -9.99 -7.30 13.23
CA TRP A 160 -8.97 -8.16 12.61
C TRP A 160 -8.07 -7.44 11.59
N PRO A 161 -8.58 -6.51 10.76
CA PRO A 161 -7.72 -5.74 9.87
C PRO A 161 -6.66 -4.93 10.63
N LEU A 162 -7.00 -4.34 11.78
CA LEU A 162 -6.04 -3.58 12.59
C LEU A 162 -4.91 -4.47 13.09
N ILE A 163 -5.25 -5.66 13.56
CA ILE A 163 -4.28 -6.65 14.02
C ILE A 163 -3.35 -7.06 12.87
N GLY A 164 -3.90 -7.30 11.68
CA GLY A 164 -3.12 -7.66 10.50
C GLY A 164 -2.15 -6.54 10.12
N LEU A 165 -2.62 -5.29 10.04
CA LEU A 165 -1.79 -4.11 9.76
C LEU A 165 -0.62 -4.01 10.74
N VAL A 166 -0.90 -4.07 12.05
CA VAL A 166 0.13 -3.98 13.09
C VAL A 166 1.13 -5.13 12.99
N ALA A 167 0.66 -6.36 12.74
CA ALA A 167 1.54 -7.51 12.52
C ALA A 167 2.43 -7.30 11.29
N GLY A 168 1.88 -6.76 10.20
CA GLY A 168 2.63 -6.43 8.98
C GLY A 168 3.70 -5.37 9.21
N VAL A 169 3.36 -4.29 9.93
CA VAL A 169 4.31 -3.23 10.32
C VAL A 169 5.41 -3.80 11.23
N ALA A 170 5.07 -4.70 12.16
CA ALA A 170 6.06 -5.37 13.00
C ALA A 170 7.04 -6.21 12.18
N VAL A 171 6.54 -6.99 11.21
CA VAL A 171 7.39 -7.74 10.27
C VAL A 171 8.28 -6.80 9.48
N ALA A 172 7.75 -5.69 8.96
CA ALA A 172 8.53 -4.70 8.25
C ALA A 172 9.62 -4.04 9.11
N ALA A 173 9.33 -3.74 10.38
CA ALA A 173 10.30 -3.21 11.32
C ALA A 173 11.46 -4.21 11.55
N VAL A 174 11.15 -5.49 11.73
CA VAL A 174 12.17 -6.55 11.83
C VAL A 174 13.02 -6.61 10.56
N LEU A 175 12.40 -6.59 9.37
CA LEU A 175 13.12 -6.59 8.11
C LEU A 175 14.03 -5.36 7.95
N ALA A 176 13.54 -4.16 8.31
CA ALA A 176 14.33 -2.93 8.30
C ALA A 176 15.53 -3.01 9.24
N VAL A 177 15.38 -3.62 10.42
CA VAL A 177 16.50 -3.83 11.35
C VAL A 177 17.52 -4.84 10.78
N LEU A 178 17.07 -5.94 10.20
CA LEU A 178 17.94 -6.94 9.59
C LEU A 178 18.72 -6.38 8.38
N LEU A 179 18.07 -5.52 7.59
CA LEU A 179 18.68 -4.78 6.50
C LEU A 179 19.71 -3.75 7.01
N TYR A 180 19.41 -3.06 8.12
CA TYR A 180 20.34 -2.10 8.74
C TYR A 180 21.66 -2.75 9.15
N PHE A 181 21.59 -3.94 9.76
CA PHE A 181 22.77 -4.72 10.15
C PHE A 181 23.45 -5.45 8.99
N GLY A 182 22.89 -5.37 7.77
CA GLY A 182 23.43 -6.04 6.58
C GLY A 182 23.28 -7.57 6.61
N ALA A 183 22.44 -8.11 7.51
CA ALA A 183 22.22 -9.54 7.65
C ALA A 183 21.46 -10.14 6.45
N ILE A 184 20.67 -9.32 5.75
CA ILE A 184 19.88 -9.70 4.58
C ILE A 184 20.06 -8.65 3.49
N ARG A 185 20.09 -9.08 2.21
CA ARG A 185 19.99 -8.18 1.05
C ARG A 185 18.71 -8.49 0.30
N ILE A 186 17.76 -7.56 0.32
CA ILE A 186 16.48 -7.71 -0.37
C ILE A 186 16.53 -6.93 -1.68
N ASN A 187 16.15 -7.58 -2.78
CA ASN A 187 15.89 -6.88 -4.04
C ASN A 187 14.51 -6.22 -3.96
N PHE A 188 14.47 -4.93 -3.60
CA PHE A 188 13.22 -4.19 -3.45
C PHE A 188 12.39 -4.15 -4.73
N ALA A 189 13.02 -4.12 -5.91
CA ALA A 189 12.29 -4.15 -7.17
C ALA A 189 11.48 -5.45 -7.32
N ILE A 190 12.07 -6.59 -6.96
CA ILE A 190 11.38 -7.89 -7.00
C ILE A 190 10.29 -7.95 -5.94
N PHE A 191 10.60 -7.55 -4.70
CA PHE A 191 9.64 -7.53 -3.60
C PHE A 191 8.40 -6.70 -3.94
N PHE A 192 8.58 -5.45 -4.36
CA PHE A 192 7.48 -4.56 -4.74
C PHE A 192 6.75 -5.01 -6.01
N THR A 193 7.41 -5.74 -6.92
CA THR A 193 6.73 -6.32 -8.08
C THR A 193 5.74 -7.40 -7.65
N TYR A 194 6.14 -8.32 -6.76
CA TYR A 194 5.26 -9.38 -6.30
C TYR A 194 4.14 -8.85 -5.39
N THR A 195 4.48 -8.00 -4.42
CA THR A 195 3.46 -7.43 -3.51
C THR A 195 2.53 -6.48 -4.25
N GLY A 196 3.04 -5.68 -5.20
CA GLY A 196 2.23 -4.82 -6.06
C GLY A 196 1.29 -5.59 -6.99
N ALA A 197 1.77 -6.66 -7.65
CA ALA A 197 0.92 -7.52 -8.48
C ALA A 197 -0.19 -8.18 -7.66
N PHE A 198 0.12 -8.63 -6.44
CA PHE A 198 -0.88 -9.16 -5.53
C PHE A 198 -1.91 -8.09 -5.12
N LEU A 199 -1.47 -6.87 -4.78
CA LEU A 199 -2.38 -5.78 -4.43
C LEU A 199 -3.31 -5.38 -5.58
N ILE A 200 -2.87 -5.52 -6.83
CA ILE A 200 -3.74 -5.33 -8.01
C ILE A 200 -4.87 -6.38 -8.03
N LEU A 201 -4.56 -7.64 -7.70
CA LEU A 201 -5.59 -8.69 -7.61
C LEU A 201 -6.60 -8.39 -6.50
N VAL A 202 -6.14 -7.95 -5.33
CA VAL A 202 -7.00 -7.55 -4.21
C VAL A 202 -7.87 -6.34 -4.59
N ALA A 203 -7.27 -5.32 -5.20
CA ALA A 203 -7.97 -4.11 -5.65
C ALA A 203 -9.05 -4.43 -6.70
N ALA A 204 -8.81 -5.40 -7.58
CA ALA A 204 -9.84 -5.88 -8.51
C ALA A 204 -11.05 -6.45 -7.76
N GLY A 205 -10.82 -7.19 -6.68
CA GLY A 205 -11.85 -7.68 -5.77
C GLY A 205 -12.67 -6.56 -5.13
N ILE A 206 -11.98 -5.58 -4.53
CA ILE A 206 -12.60 -4.39 -3.92
C ILE A 206 -13.41 -3.61 -4.97
N LEU A 207 -12.96 -3.53 -6.21
CA LEU A 207 -13.72 -2.93 -7.31
C LEU A 207 -15.01 -3.70 -7.58
N GLY A 208 -14.95 -5.03 -7.61
CA GLY A 208 -16.12 -5.89 -7.76
C GLY A 208 -17.15 -5.67 -6.64
N TYR A 209 -16.68 -5.57 -5.39
CA TYR A 209 -17.51 -5.19 -4.25
C TYR A 209 -18.15 -3.81 -4.43
N GLY A 210 -17.35 -2.80 -4.75
CA GLY A 210 -17.84 -1.43 -4.92
C GLY A 210 -18.90 -1.32 -6.00
N VAL A 211 -18.72 -2.01 -7.13
CA VAL A 211 -19.73 -2.09 -8.18
C VAL A 211 -21.00 -2.78 -7.67
N HIS A 212 -20.88 -3.86 -6.90
CA HIS A 212 -22.05 -4.53 -6.32
C HIS A 212 -22.82 -3.63 -5.35
N ALA A 213 -22.15 -2.97 -4.41
CA ALA A 213 -22.77 -2.08 -3.44
C ALA A 213 -23.53 -0.94 -4.14
N LEU A 214 -22.93 -0.38 -5.20
CA LEU A 214 -23.61 0.63 -6.04
C LEU A 214 -24.79 0.07 -6.84
N GLN A 215 -24.80 -1.21 -7.18
CA GLN A 215 -25.96 -1.89 -7.77
C GLN A 215 -27.07 -2.10 -6.73
N LEU A 216 -26.75 -2.46 -5.49
CA LEU A 216 -27.72 -2.63 -4.40
C LEU A 216 -28.45 -1.33 -4.06
N VAL A 217 -27.73 -0.20 -4.10
CA VAL A 217 -28.28 1.15 -3.90
C VAL A 217 -29.10 1.63 -5.11
N GLY A 218 -29.02 0.93 -6.24
CA GLY A 218 -29.72 1.28 -7.49
C GLY A 218 -29.05 2.36 -8.33
N TRP A 219 -27.80 2.74 -8.02
CA TRP A 219 -27.03 3.70 -8.80
C TRP A 219 -26.43 3.07 -10.06
N LEU A 220 -26.19 1.76 -10.05
CA LEU A 220 -25.74 0.99 -11.22
C LEU A 220 -26.78 -0.06 -11.62
N PRO A 221 -27.01 -0.27 -12.94
CA PRO A 221 -27.96 -1.27 -13.42
C PRO A 221 -27.39 -2.70 -13.33
N GLY A 222 -28.29 -3.68 -13.47
CA GLY A 222 -27.90 -5.08 -13.69
C GLY A 222 -27.60 -5.88 -12.43
N ALA A 223 -28.17 -5.50 -11.27
CA ALA A 223 -28.10 -6.29 -10.04
C ALA A 223 -28.60 -7.74 -10.24
N ASP A 224 -29.64 -7.91 -11.06
CA ASP A 224 -30.28 -9.22 -11.30
C ASP A 224 -29.65 -10.01 -12.46
N ARG A 225 -28.67 -9.44 -13.17
CA ARG A 225 -28.03 -10.07 -14.32
C ARG A 225 -26.69 -10.69 -13.92
N LEU A 226 -26.72 -11.97 -13.62
CA LEU A 226 -25.52 -12.77 -13.37
C LEU A 226 -24.67 -12.87 -14.63
N GLY A 227 -23.34 -12.71 -14.48
CA GLY A 227 -22.38 -12.95 -15.56
C GLY A 227 -22.10 -14.44 -15.72
N PHE A 228 -21.92 -15.11 -14.59
CA PHE A 228 -21.82 -16.57 -14.46
C PHE A 228 -22.21 -16.96 -13.04
N ASP A 229 -22.61 -18.22 -12.86
CA ASP A 229 -22.87 -18.81 -11.55
C ASP A 229 -22.17 -20.16 -11.47
N ILE A 230 -21.15 -20.25 -10.62
CA ILE A 230 -20.40 -21.48 -10.36
C ILE A 230 -20.63 -22.00 -8.93
N THR A 231 -21.64 -21.50 -8.24
CA THR A 231 -21.93 -21.84 -6.83
C THR A 231 -22.19 -23.34 -6.65
N ALA A 232 -22.74 -24.01 -7.66
CA ALA A 232 -22.95 -25.46 -7.66
C ALA A 232 -21.64 -26.29 -7.63
N HIS A 233 -20.53 -25.71 -8.08
CA HIS A 233 -19.22 -26.37 -8.18
C HIS A 233 -18.16 -25.74 -7.28
N PHE A 234 -18.52 -24.67 -6.55
CA PHE A 234 -17.62 -23.91 -5.69
C PHE A 234 -18.15 -23.91 -4.27
N ASP A 235 -17.46 -24.63 -3.38
CA ASP A 235 -17.79 -24.60 -1.96
C ASP A 235 -17.17 -23.36 -1.31
N GLN A 236 -18.01 -22.34 -1.09
CA GLN A 236 -17.60 -21.09 -0.46
C GLN A 236 -17.25 -21.26 1.03
N SER A 237 -17.72 -22.33 1.68
CA SER A 237 -17.40 -22.65 3.08
C SER A 237 -16.06 -23.37 3.23
N SER A 238 -15.48 -23.84 2.12
CA SER A 238 -14.16 -24.47 2.11
C SER A 238 -13.04 -23.50 2.51
N TRP A 239 -11.89 -24.06 2.87
CA TRP A 239 -10.69 -23.28 3.21
C TRP A 239 -10.23 -22.38 2.04
N TYR A 240 -10.37 -22.83 0.79
CA TYR A 240 -9.98 -22.02 -0.37
C TYR A 240 -11.06 -20.99 -0.72
N GLY A 241 -12.34 -21.34 -0.53
CA GLY A 241 -13.48 -20.45 -0.73
C GLY A 241 -13.44 -19.25 0.21
N THR A 242 -13.16 -19.49 1.49
CA THR A 242 -13.01 -18.44 2.51
C THR A 242 -11.81 -17.53 2.26
N ILE A 243 -10.70 -18.06 1.74
CA ILE A 243 -9.52 -17.27 1.34
C ILE A 243 -9.85 -16.40 0.12
N LEU A 244 -10.39 -16.99 -0.94
CA LEU A 244 -10.75 -16.28 -2.17
C LEU A 244 -11.79 -15.19 -1.90
N ALA A 245 -12.83 -15.54 -1.16
CA ALA A 245 -13.92 -14.63 -0.82
C ALA A 245 -13.46 -13.46 0.03
N GLY A 246 -12.52 -13.64 0.95
CA GLY A 246 -12.09 -12.50 1.74
C GLY A 246 -10.93 -11.69 1.13
N ILE A 247 -9.97 -12.31 0.41
CA ILE A 247 -8.72 -11.64 0.02
C ILE A 247 -9.01 -10.88 -1.27
N PHE A 248 -9.65 -11.58 -2.20
CA PHE A 248 -9.93 -11.07 -3.54
C PHE A 248 -11.38 -10.66 -3.68
N ASN A 249 -12.13 -10.58 -2.59
CA ASN A 249 -13.57 -10.37 -2.57
C ASN A 249 -14.32 -11.22 -3.63
N PHE A 250 -13.85 -12.47 -3.80
CA PHE A 250 -14.32 -13.34 -4.87
C PHE A 250 -15.74 -13.85 -4.57
N ARG A 251 -16.61 -13.74 -5.56
CA ARG A 251 -17.97 -14.30 -5.50
C ARG A 251 -18.14 -15.31 -6.64
N PRO A 252 -18.75 -16.48 -6.36
CA PRO A 252 -19.02 -17.48 -7.39
C PRO A 252 -20.17 -17.10 -8.34
N ASP A 253 -20.94 -16.06 -7.98
CA ASP A 253 -22.14 -15.56 -8.66
C ASP A 253 -22.06 -14.04 -8.99
N PRO A 254 -20.96 -13.54 -9.62
CA PRO A 254 -20.85 -12.10 -9.87
C PRO A 254 -21.85 -11.64 -10.92
N THR A 255 -22.34 -10.40 -10.78
CA THR A 255 -23.12 -9.77 -11.85
C THR A 255 -22.23 -9.55 -13.08
N LEU A 256 -22.85 -9.46 -14.25
CA LEU A 256 -22.13 -9.21 -15.51
C LEU A 256 -21.26 -7.95 -15.42
N LEU A 257 -21.78 -6.89 -14.78
CA LEU A 257 -21.05 -5.63 -14.63
C LEU A 257 -19.83 -5.79 -13.70
N GLN A 258 -19.97 -6.53 -12.60
CA GLN A 258 -18.85 -6.83 -11.69
C GLN A 258 -17.76 -7.62 -12.40
N ALA A 259 -18.13 -8.67 -13.13
CA ALA A 259 -17.19 -9.52 -13.86
C ALA A 259 -16.42 -8.73 -14.93
N ILE A 260 -17.12 -7.85 -15.69
CA ILE A 260 -16.49 -6.98 -16.68
C ILE A 260 -15.56 -5.97 -16.00
N ALA A 261 -16.01 -5.29 -14.95
CA ALA A 261 -15.21 -4.29 -14.24
C ALA A 261 -13.93 -4.92 -13.67
N TRP A 262 -14.03 -6.08 -13.04
CA TRP A 262 -12.91 -6.86 -12.53
C TRP A 262 -11.92 -7.24 -13.64
N ALA A 263 -12.41 -7.81 -14.75
CA ALA A 263 -11.55 -8.25 -15.85
C ALA A 263 -10.85 -7.08 -16.54
N VAL A 264 -11.58 -6.01 -16.85
CA VAL A 264 -11.04 -4.79 -17.48
C VAL A 264 -9.97 -4.16 -16.59
N TYR A 265 -10.25 -4.01 -15.30
CA TYR A 265 -9.31 -3.46 -14.35
C TYR A 265 -8.02 -4.30 -14.29
N LEU A 266 -8.12 -5.61 -14.14
CA LEU A 266 -6.95 -6.49 -14.10
C LEU A 266 -6.13 -6.40 -15.38
N VAL A 267 -6.77 -6.51 -16.54
CA VAL A 267 -6.06 -6.48 -17.82
C VAL A 267 -5.33 -5.14 -17.97
N ILE A 268 -5.98 -4.01 -17.71
CA ILE A 268 -5.37 -2.69 -17.90
C ILE A 268 -4.25 -2.46 -16.88
N VAL A 269 -4.55 -2.59 -15.58
CA VAL A 269 -3.63 -2.20 -14.51
C VAL A 269 -2.45 -3.15 -14.43
N LEU A 270 -2.67 -4.47 -14.57
CA LEU A 270 -1.57 -5.44 -14.56
C LEU A 270 -0.66 -5.24 -15.79
N THR A 271 -1.22 -4.94 -16.96
CA THR A 271 -0.41 -4.65 -18.16
C THR A 271 0.44 -3.39 -17.97
N LEU A 272 -0.15 -2.31 -17.44
CA LEU A 272 0.59 -1.08 -17.12
C LEU A 272 1.67 -1.33 -16.06
N PHE A 273 1.36 -2.14 -15.04
CA PHE A 273 2.27 -2.48 -13.95
C PHE A 273 3.42 -3.39 -14.36
N LEU A 274 3.23 -4.28 -15.34
CA LEU A 274 4.29 -5.19 -15.80
C LEU A 274 5.11 -4.64 -16.98
N ARG A 275 4.62 -3.60 -17.68
CA ARG A 275 5.27 -3.05 -18.89
C ARG A 275 6.71 -2.57 -18.63
N PRO A 276 7.78 -3.15 -19.20
CA PRO A 276 9.16 -2.86 -18.79
C PRO A 276 9.48 -1.37 -18.85
N MET A 277 9.97 -0.82 -17.74
CA MET A 277 10.48 0.56 -17.70
C MET A 277 11.75 0.62 -18.54
N ARG A 278 11.73 1.37 -19.65
CA ARG A 278 12.94 1.67 -20.40
C ARG A 278 13.91 2.37 -19.44
N ALA A 279 14.97 1.69 -19.04
CA ALA A 279 16.12 2.35 -18.45
C ALA A 279 16.56 3.43 -19.43
N ASN A 280 16.48 4.70 -19.04
CA ASN A 280 17.15 5.76 -19.77
C ASN A 280 18.63 5.36 -19.82
N ARG A 281 19.07 4.90 -21.00
CA ARG A 281 20.48 4.67 -21.28
C ARG A 281 21.15 6.03 -21.12
N THR A 282 21.78 6.25 -19.98
CA THR A 282 22.80 7.29 -19.85
C THR A 282 23.79 7.08 -20.99
N SER A 283 23.91 8.08 -21.85
CA SER A 283 24.80 8.06 -23.01
C SER A 283 26.21 7.60 -22.61
N PRO A 284 26.90 6.81 -23.44
CA PRO A 284 28.29 6.43 -23.18
C PRO A 284 29.16 7.67 -22.97
N PRO A 285 30.21 7.59 -22.13
CA PRO A 285 31.16 8.69 -21.97
C PRO A 285 31.71 9.11 -23.33
N MET A 286 31.72 10.42 -23.60
CA MET A 286 32.45 10.98 -24.74
C MET A 286 33.84 10.35 -24.80
N ALA A 287 34.18 9.80 -25.97
CA ALA A 287 35.50 9.25 -26.24
C ALA A 287 36.55 10.25 -25.78
N SER A 288 37.47 9.77 -24.94
CA SER A 288 38.69 10.48 -24.56
C SER A 288 39.42 10.92 -25.82
N GLU A 289 39.46 12.23 -26.03
CA GLU A 289 40.26 12.89 -27.05
C GLU A 289 41.73 12.49 -26.83
N PRO A 290 42.42 11.90 -27.83
CA PRO A 290 43.81 11.49 -27.66
C PRO A 290 44.69 12.73 -27.47
N MET A 291 45.41 12.71 -26.35
CA MET A 291 46.41 13.67 -25.93
C MET A 291 47.45 13.87 -27.05
N GLN A 292 47.41 15.01 -27.73
CA GLN A 292 48.47 15.40 -28.66
C GLN A 292 49.76 15.61 -27.87
N THR A 293 50.76 14.76 -28.14
CA THR A 293 52.12 14.95 -27.66
C THR A 293 52.73 16.16 -28.36
N PRO A 294 53.32 17.14 -27.64
CA PRO A 294 54.05 18.22 -28.30
C PRO A 294 55.34 17.65 -28.89
N ALA A 295 55.51 17.80 -30.20
CA ALA A 295 56.79 17.55 -30.86
C ALA A 295 57.74 18.74 -30.59
N ALA A 296 58.92 18.39 -30.06
CA ALA A 296 60.23 19.08 -30.07
C ALA A 296 60.27 20.62 -30.05
#